data_AF-A0A5D8Z9U2-F1
#
_entry.id   AF-A0A5D8Z9U2-F1
#
_cell.length_a   1.000
_cell.length_b   1.000
_cell.length_c   1.000
_cell.angle_alpha   90.00
_cell.angle_beta   90.00
_cell.angle_gamma   90.00
#
_symmetry.space_group_name_H-M   'P 1'
#
loop_
_entity.id
_entity.type
_entity.pdbx_description
1 polymer ?
#
loop_
_entity_poly.entity_id
_entity_poly.type
_entity_poly.pdbx_seq_one_letter_code
_entity_poly.pdbx_strand_id
1 'polypeptide(L)'
;MTGYSDTADAIVEHAEAMTRLDARRLDLRAFDAAIAEHVHAIRVLAVPHVDPHTDRAFFKSLKAATLRVPGVFAHSPDGVVELIVDTARRQVRFVLWNARELRDGAAD
;
A
#
# COMPACT_ATOMS: atom_id res chain seq x y z
N MET A 1 17.22 -7.19 12.07
CA MET A 1 16.24 -7.91 11.24
C MET A 1 14.79 -7.60 11.63
N THR A 2 14.53 -6.60 12.49
CA THR A 2 13.18 -6.23 12.98
C THR A 2 12.50 -5.15 12.12
N GLY A 3 13.25 -4.17 11.62
CA GLY A 3 12.67 -3.01 10.91
C GLY A 3 11.84 -3.33 9.66
N TYR A 4 12.18 -4.37 8.88
CA TYR A 4 11.35 -4.75 7.72
C TYR A 4 9.99 -5.32 8.12
N SER A 5 9.91 -6.02 9.25
CA SER A 5 8.65 -6.59 9.74
C SER A 5 7.74 -5.46 10.20
N ASP A 6 8.28 -4.49 10.94
CA ASP A 6 7.51 -3.37 11.48
C ASP A 6 6.94 -2.49 10.36
N THR A 7 7.75 -2.14 9.35
CA THR A 7 7.26 -1.37 8.19
C THR A 7 6.24 -2.14 7.36
N ALA A 8 6.47 -3.44 7.12
CA ALA A 8 5.53 -4.29 6.38
C ALA A 8 4.18 -4.39 7.11
N ASP A 9 4.20 -4.55 8.43
CA ASP A 9 3.01 -4.61 9.26
C ASP A 9 2.24 -3.29 9.21
N ALA A 10 2.92 -2.16 9.38
CA ALA A 10 2.30 -0.83 9.27
C ALA A 10 1.66 -0.58 7.89
N ILE A 11 2.33 -0.98 6.80
CA ILE A 11 1.76 -0.88 5.45
C ILE A 11 0.48 -1.71 5.33
N VAL A 12 0.50 -2.94 5.85
CA VAL A 12 -0.65 -3.84 5.80
C VAL A 12 -1.78 -3.36 6.70
N GLU A 13 -1.50 -2.72 7.82
CA GLU A 13 -2.52 -2.08 8.68
C GLU A 13 -3.26 -0.96 7.95
N HIS A 14 -2.56 -0.11 7.20
CA HIS A 14 -3.21 0.89 6.35
C HIS A 14 -4.02 0.25 5.23
N ALA A 15 -3.50 -0.80 4.59
CA ALA A 15 -4.23 -1.53 3.55
C ALA A 15 -5.49 -2.23 4.11
N GLU A 16 -5.41 -2.80 5.30
CA GLU A 16 -6.55 -3.38 6.01
C GLU A 16 -7.59 -2.32 6.38
N ALA A 17 -7.17 -1.14 6.82
CA ALA A 17 -8.09 -0.05 7.10
C ALA A 17 -8.93 0.32 5.86
N MET A 18 -8.33 0.28 4.66
CA MET A 18 -9.05 0.49 3.40
C MET A 18 -10.11 -0.57 3.12
N THR A 19 -9.88 -1.85 3.47
CA THR A 19 -10.88 -2.92 3.28
C THR A 19 -12.11 -2.71 4.17
N ARG A 20 -11.93 -2.03 5.32
CA ARG A 20 -12.98 -1.74 6.30
C ARG A 20 -13.73 -0.43 6.08
N LEU A 21 -13.38 0.37 5.06
CA LEU A 21 -14.09 1.61 4.76
C LEU A 21 -15.56 1.33 4.42
N ASP A 22 -16.47 1.99 5.15
CA ASP A 22 -17.91 1.79 4.99
C ASP A 22 -18.46 2.61 3.82
N ALA A 23 -18.75 1.92 2.71
CA ALA A 23 -19.33 2.51 1.51
C ALA A 23 -20.72 3.13 1.72
N ARG A 24 -21.47 2.74 2.78
CA ARG A 24 -22.81 3.28 3.06
C ARG A 24 -22.76 4.60 3.83
N ARG A 25 -21.67 4.83 4.58
CA ARG A 25 -21.49 6.03 5.41
C ARG A 25 -20.72 7.13 4.71
N LEU A 26 -19.83 6.76 3.79
CA LEU A 26 -19.06 7.70 2.99
C LEU A 26 -19.70 7.89 1.61
N ASP A 27 -19.88 9.14 1.22
CA ASP A 27 -20.15 9.45 -0.19
C ASP A 27 -18.94 9.07 -1.06
N LEU A 28 -19.12 9.08 -2.39
CA LEU A 28 -18.08 8.65 -3.34
C LEU A 28 -16.78 9.44 -3.19
N ARG A 29 -16.88 10.77 -3.00
CA ARG A 29 -15.71 11.65 -2.94
C ARG A 29 -14.95 11.44 -1.63
N ALA A 30 -15.65 11.33 -0.51
CA ALA A 30 -15.06 11.06 0.79
C ALA A 30 -14.40 9.68 0.84
N PHE A 31 -15.01 8.68 0.21
CA PHE A 31 -14.43 7.34 0.08
C PHE A 31 -13.12 7.38 -0.73
N ASP A 32 -13.13 8.05 -1.88
CA ASP A 32 -11.94 8.17 -2.74
C ASP A 32 -10.81 8.95 -2.06
N ALA A 33 -11.13 10.00 -1.31
CA ALA A 33 -10.16 10.76 -0.52
C ALA A 33 -9.52 9.90 0.59
N ALA A 34 -10.32 9.12 1.33
CA ALA A 34 -9.80 8.23 2.36
C ALA A 34 -8.88 7.14 1.77
N ILE A 35 -9.25 6.58 0.62
CA ILE A 35 -8.38 5.64 -0.12
C ILE A 35 -7.05 6.32 -0.51
N ALA A 36 -7.10 7.53 -1.06
CA ALA A 36 -5.91 8.26 -1.47
C ALA A 36 -4.96 8.56 -0.29
N GLU A 37 -5.51 8.91 0.87
CA GLU A 37 -4.75 9.15 2.10
C GLU A 37 -3.98 7.90 2.55
N HIS A 38 -4.66 6.75 2.62
CA HIS A 38 -4.02 5.47 2.96
C HIS A 38 -2.95 5.08 1.94
N VAL A 39 -3.23 5.22 0.64
CA VAL A 39 -2.27 4.92 -0.42
C VAL A 39 -1.03 5.82 -0.31
N HIS A 40 -1.21 7.10 -0.01
CA HIS A 40 -0.10 8.02 0.19
C HIS A 40 0.75 7.63 1.40
N ALA A 41 0.14 7.34 2.55
CA ALA A 41 0.86 6.89 3.75
C ALA A 41 1.67 5.62 3.48
N ILE A 42 1.08 4.64 2.80
CA ILE A 42 1.77 3.39 2.40
C ILE A 42 2.99 3.69 1.52
N ARG A 43 2.84 4.58 0.53
CA ARG A 43 3.96 4.95 -0.36
C ARG A 43 5.10 5.60 0.42
N VAL A 44 4.80 6.53 1.33
CA VAL A 44 5.80 7.17 2.21
C VAL A 44 6.56 6.14 3.04
N LEU A 45 5.84 5.19 3.66
CA LEU A 45 6.46 4.11 4.45
C LEU A 45 7.35 3.20 3.60
N ALA A 46 6.96 2.95 2.34
CA ALA A 46 7.66 2.03 1.47
C ALA A 46 8.94 2.60 0.83
N VAL A 47 9.04 3.93 0.61
CA VAL A 47 10.15 4.57 -0.14
C VAL A 47 11.54 4.04 0.26
N PRO A 48 11.92 3.97 1.56
CA PRO A 48 13.26 3.53 1.95
C PRO A 48 13.61 2.09 1.55
N HIS A 49 12.60 1.31 1.14
CA HIS A 49 12.73 -0.10 0.79
C HIS A 49 12.49 -0.39 -0.69
N VAL A 50 12.11 0.62 -1.48
CA VAL A 50 11.86 0.47 -2.92
C VAL A 50 12.74 1.38 -3.79
N ASP A 51 13.47 2.31 -3.18
CA ASP A 51 14.41 3.22 -3.86
C ASP A 51 15.87 2.76 -3.69
N PRO A 52 16.69 2.70 -4.76
CA PRO A 52 16.33 2.84 -6.18
C PRO A 52 15.67 1.58 -6.77
N HIS A 53 15.74 0.46 -6.04
CA HIS A 53 15.16 -0.81 -6.43
C HIS A 53 14.54 -1.48 -5.20
N THR A 54 13.50 -2.28 -5.45
CA THR A 54 12.82 -3.07 -4.41
C THR A 54 13.80 -3.98 -3.66
N ASP A 55 13.86 -3.80 -2.34
CA ASP A 55 14.52 -4.73 -1.44
C ASP A 55 13.71 -6.04 -1.36
N ARG A 56 14.36 -7.14 -1.77
CA ARG A 56 13.74 -8.47 -1.80
C ARG A 56 13.36 -8.99 -0.41
N ALA A 57 14.12 -8.66 0.64
CA ALA A 57 13.81 -9.05 2.00
C ALA A 57 12.55 -8.33 2.49
N PHE A 58 12.48 -7.02 2.24
CA PHE A 58 11.27 -6.24 2.50
C PHE A 58 10.05 -6.79 1.75
N PHE A 59 10.16 -7.07 0.44
CA PHE A 59 9.03 -7.63 -0.32
C PHE A 59 8.56 -8.97 0.25
N LYS A 60 9.46 -9.84 0.70
CA LYS A 60 9.09 -11.11 1.37
C LYS A 60 8.33 -10.86 2.67
N SER A 61 8.78 -9.91 3.50
CA SER A 61 8.07 -9.53 4.72
C SER A 61 6.69 -8.96 4.42
N LEU A 62 6.58 -8.05 3.46
CA LEU A 62 5.31 -7.48 3.00
C LEU A 62 4.37 -8.57 2.51
N LYS A 63 4.84 -9.46 1.63
CA LYS A 63 4.04 -10.57 1.10
C LYS A 63 3.57 -11.52 2.20
N ALA A 64 4.40 -11.81 3.18
CA ALA A 64 4.02 -12.63 4.34
C ALA A 64 2.97 -11.92 5.20
N ALA A 65 3.13 -10.61 5.43
CA ALA A 65 2.19 -9.80 6.19
C ALA A 65 0.80 -9.78 5.54
N THR A 66 0.72 -9.65 4.21
CA THR A 66 -0.57 -9.64 3.49
C THR A 66 -1.34 -10.95 3.64
N LEU A 67 -0.67 -12.10 3.84
CA LEU A 67 -1.36 -13.40 4.02
C LEU A 67 -2.24 -13.45 5.27
N ARG A 68 -2.01 -12.56 6.24
CA ARG A 68 -2.82 -12.46 7.47
C ARG A 68 -4.07 -11.61 7.30
N VAL A 69 -4.18 -10.86 6.22
CA VAL A 69 -5.26 -9.87 6.01
C VAL A 69 -6.04 -10.21 4.74
N PRO A 70 -7.31 -10.68 4.87
CA PRO A 70 -8.16 -10.94 3.72
C PRO A 70 -8.37 -9.67 2.87
N GLY A 71 -8.33 -9.84 1.54
CA GLY A 71 -8.54 -8.75 0.60
C GLY A 71 -7.34 -7.83 0.39
N VAL A 72 -6.16 -8.13 0.96
CA VAL A 72 -4.91 -7.40 0.70
C VAL A 72 -3.90 -8.33 0.04
N PHE A 73 -3.33 -7.91 -1.09
CA PHE A 73 -2.37 -8.71 -1.85
C PHE A 73 -1.18 -7.87 -2.29
N ALA A 74 0.03 -8.40 -2.11
CA ALA A 74 1.25 -7.84 -2.70
C ALA A 74 1.69 -8.63 -3.95
N HIS A 75 2.08 -7.92 -5.01
CA HIS A 75 2.66 -8.49 -6.23
C HIS A 75 3.90 -7.67 -6.62
N SER A 76 4.76 -8.22 -7.49
CA SER A 76 5.96 -7.53 -7.95
C SER A 76 6.25 -7.84 -9.43
N PRO A 77 5.43 -7.36 -10.38
CA PRO A 77 5.69 -7.56 -11.80
C PRO A 77 6.91 -6.73 -12.19
N ASP A 78 7.85 -7.35 -12.92
CA ASP A 78 9.04 -6.68 -13.46
C ASP A 78 9.88 -5.89 -12.42
N GLY A 79 9.82 -6.31 -11.14
CA GLY A 79 10.57 -5.69 -10.03
C GLY A 79 9.91 -4.47 -9.36
N VAL A 80 8.74 -4.04 -9.83
CA VAL A 80 7.95 -2.95 -9.23
C VAL A 80 6.97 -3.54 -8.23
N VAL A 81 6.99 -3.13 -6.96
CA VAL A 81 6.01 -3.65 -5.98
C VAL A 81 4.67 -2.97 -6.15
N GLU A 82 3.62 -3.77 -6.12
CA GLU A 82 2.24 -3.35 -6.22
C GLU A 82 1.41 -3.96 -5.10
N LEU A 83 0.48 -3.17 -4.59
CA LEU A 83 -0.58 -3.61 -3.69
C LEU A 83 -1.92 -3.58 -4.38
N ILE A 84 -2.70 -4.63 -4.12
CA ILE A 84 -4.09 -4.78 -4.55
C ILE A 84 -4.93 -4.94 -3.30
N VAL A 85 -5.94 -4.10 -3.15
CA VAL A 85 -6.80 -4.03 -1.97
C VAL A 85 -8.26 -4.09 -2.39
N ASP A 86 -8.97 -5.12 -1.94
CA ASP A 86 -10.40 -5.26 -2.14
C ASP A 86 -11.14 -4.39 -1.11
N THR A 87 -11.82 -3.36 -1.61
CA THR A 87 -12.63 -2.47 -0.77
C THR A 87 -14.11 -2.76 -0.95
N ALA A 88 -14.96 -2.19 -0.10
CA ALA A 88 -16.42 -2.34 -0.19
C ALA A 88 -17.03 -1.86 -1.53
N ARG A 89 -16.34 -1.00 -2.30
CA ARG A 89 -16.83 -0.45 -3.57
C ARG A 89 -16.14 -1.03 -4.80
N ARG A 90 -14.84 -1.28 -4.72
CA ARG A 90 -14.00 -1.71 -5.84
C ARG A 90 -12.68 -2.28 -5.38
N GLN A 91 -11.99 -2.97 -6.28
CA GLN A 91 -10.59 -3.28 -6.10
C GLN A 91 -9.74 -2.04 -6.39
N VAL A 92 -8.81 -1.72 -5.49
CA VAL A 92 -7.86 -0.62 -5.62
C VAL A 92 -6.48 -1.22 -5.83
N ARG A 93 -5.82 -0.82 -6.92
CA ARG A 93 -4.50 -1.32 -7.32
C ARG A 93 -3.55 -0.14 -7.44
N PHE A 94 -2.40 -0.20 -6.78
CA PHE A 94 -1.42 0.89 -6.80
C PHE A 94 0.01 0.38 -6.61
N VAL A 95 0.93 1.04 -7.31
CA VAL A 95 2.37 0.79 -7.19
C VAL A 95 2.97 1.54 -6.00
N LEU A 96 3.97 0.93 -5.38
CA LEU A 96 4.86 1.58 -4.43
C LEU A 96 5.87 2.42 -5.21
N TRP A 97 6.05 3.67 -4.77
CA TRP A 97 6.84 4.66 -5.48
C TRP A 97 8.26 4.75 -4.94
N ASN A 98 9.23 4.96 -5.83
CA ASN A 98 10.55 5.41 -5.43
C ASN A 98 10.53 6.89 -4.98
N ALA A 99 11.66 7.39 -4.49
CA ALA A 99 11.74 8.74 -3.96
C ALA A 99 11.46 9.83 -5.01
N ARG A 100 11.76 9.58 -6.29
CA ARG A 100 11.45 10.52 -7.38
C ARG A 100 9.95 10.57 -7.64
N GLU A 101 9.33 9.42 -7.85
CA GLU A 101 7.89 9.30 -8.10
C GLU A 101 7.05 9.84 -6.95
N LEU A 102 7.50 9.68 -5.69
CA LEU A 102 6.81 10.27 -4.55
C LEU A 102 6.81 11.81 -4.57
N ARG A 103 7.91 12.43 -5.01
CA ARG A 103 7.99 13.89 -5.14
C ARG A 103 7.12 14.38 -6.30
N ASP A 104 7.19 13.71 -7.44
CA ASP A 104 6.48 14.11 -8.65
C ASP A 104 4.96 13.88 -8.51
N GLY A 105 4.56 12.73 -7.96
CA GLY A 105 3.16 12.37 -7.76
C GLY A 105 2.47 13.03 -6.55
N ALA A 106 3.20 13.79 -5.74
CA ALA A 106 2.61 14.67 -4.71
C ALA A 106 2.28 16.08 -5.26
N ALA A 107 2.69 16.38 -6.50
CA ALA A 107 2.45 17.66 -7.16
C ALA A 107 1.19 17.65 -8.06
N ASP A 108 0.59 16.48 -8.27
CA ASP A 108 -0.68 16.25 -8.99
C ASP A 108 -1.88 16.17 -8.02
#